data_AF-A0A167PKP3-F1
#
_entry.id   AF-A0A167PKP3-F1
#
_cell.length_a   1.000
_cell.length_b   1.000
_cell.length_c   1.000
_cell.angle_alpha   90.00
_cell.angle_beta   90.00
_cell.angle_gamma   90.00
#
_symmetry.space_group_name_H-M   'P 1'
#
loop_
_entity.id
_entity.type
_entity.pdbx_description
1 polymer ?
#
loop_
_entity_poly.entity_id
_entity_poly.type
_entity_poly.pdbx_seq_one_letter_code
_entity_poly.pdbx_strand_id
1 'polypeptide(L)'
;MLSALAGLLVGVGTKLGSGCTSGHMICGLSRLSPRSIAATLIFFPTAMLVTNILGTGPPPPPAAVLPPLEISLPVVAALQIPFLIYRFVPNRVVSAFGIGAHFALGLALSGMMRASAVLGFMSLPLPFAPFNKRPWDPSLLMVVVGALIPNFLAFQLQVKHQPKPERADKFEIPTRRDIDAKFVVGAILFGVGWGLSGICPGPGLLTFAADPLGAATGGWMAGMVLGGQLV
;
A
#
# COMPACT_ATOMS: atom_id res chain seq x y z
N MET A 1 5.81 -20.59 -6.46
CA MET A 1 4.35 -20.87 -6.54
C MET A 1 3.53 -20.02 -5.57
N LEU A 2 3.84 -19.98 -4.27
CA LEU A 2 3.05 -19.20 -3.29
C LEU A 2 2.95 -17.69 -3.65
N SER A 3 4.04 -17.07 -4.10
CA SER A 3 4.04 -15.65 -4.49
C SER A 3 3.11 -15.35 -5.67
N ALA A 4 3.04 -16.24 -6.66
CA ALA A 4 2.16 -16.05 -7.82
C ALA A 4 0.68 -16.18 -7.43
N LEU A 5 0.34 -17.14 -6.56
CA LEU A 5 -1.01 -17.27 -6.01
C LEU A 5 -1.40 -16.04 -5.18
N ALA A 6 -0.51 -15.56 -4.31
CA ALA A 6 -0.74 -14.35 -3.53
C ALA A 6 -0.96 -13.12 -4.45
N GLY A 7 -0.15 -13.00 -5.50
CA GLY A 7 -0.34 -12.00 -6.55
C GLY A 7 -1.71 -12.10 -7.20
N LEU A 8 -2.13 -13.30 -7.61
CA LEU A 8 -3.43 -13.55 -8.23
C LEU A 8 -4.61 -13.15 -7.33
N LEU A 9 -4.55 -13.51 -6.04
CA LEU A 9 -5.56 -13.12 -5.06
C LEU A 9 -5.62 -11.60 -4.87
N VAL A 10 -4.46 -10.94 -4.82
CA VAL A 10 -4.38 -9.47 -4.79
C VAL A 10 -4.95 -8.86 -6.07
N GLY A 11 -4.62 -9.41 -7.24
CA GLY A 11 -5.13 -8.95 -8.54
C GLY A 11 -6.66 -8.98 -8.60
N VAL A 12 -7.25 -10.15 -8.33
CA VAL A 12 -8.72 -10.33 -8.25
C VAL A 12 -9.31 -9.39 -7.20
N GLY A 13 -8.71 -9.35 -6.00
CA GLY A 13 -9.19 -8.54 -4.90
C GLY A 13 -9.20 -7.04 -5.20
N THR A 14 -8.15 -6.52 -5.85
CA THR A 14 -8.08 -5.10 -6.23
C THR A 14 -9.13 -4.71 -7.26
N LYS A 15 -9.43 -5.58 -8.23
CA LYS A 15 -10.47 -5.34 -9.23
C LYS A 15 -11.87 -5.38 -8.63
N LEU A 16 -12.16 -6.42 -7.84
CA LEU A 16 -13.42 -6.58 -7.14
C LEU A 16 -13.69 -5.45 -6.14
N GLY A 17 -12.66 -5.06 -5.37
CA GLY A 17 -12.72 -3.97 -4.41
C GLY A 17 -12.75 -2.58 -5.07
N SER A 18 -12.32 -2.47 -6.33
CA SER A 18 -12.07 -1.20 -7.03
C SER A 18 -11.02 -0.32 -6.35
N GLY A 19 -10.00 -0.95 -5.76
CA GLY A 19 -8.95 -0.25 -5.02
C GLY A 19 -7.97 -1.17 -4.31
N CYS A 20 -6.94 -0.56 -3.72
CA CYS A 20 -5.92 -1.21 -2.90
C CYS A 20 -5.68 -0.41 -1.62
N THR A 21 -4.60 -0.69 -0.89
CA THR A 21 -4.24 0.03 0.35
C THR A 21 -4.09 1.54 0.13
N SER A 22 -3.37 2.02 -0.89
CA SER A 22 -3.25 3.47 -1.11
C SER A 22 -4.60 4.14 -1.45
N GLY A 23 -5.47 3.44 -2.19
CA GLY A 23 -6.80 3.94 -2.56
C GLY A 23 -7.78 3.98 -1.39
N HIS A 24 -7.96 2.85 -0.68
CA HIS A 24 -8.94 2.74 0.40
C HIS A 24 -8.39 3.21 1.75
N MET A 25 -7.16 2.86 2.11
CA MET A 25 -6.58 3.26 3.40
C MET A 25 -6.10 4.71 3.38
N ILE A 26 -5.19 5.09 2.48
CA ILE A 26 -4.60 6.43 2.52
C ILE A 26 -5.59 7.47 2.01
N CYS A 27 -5.97 7.41 0.73
CA CYS A 27 -6.86 8.42 0.14
C CYS A 27 -8.31 8.30 0.66
N GLY A 28 -8.79 7.07 0.86
CA GLY A 28 -10.18 6.80 1.22
C GLY A 28 -10.55 7.19 2.64
N LEU A 29 -9.69 6.90 3.62
CA LEU A 29 -9.91 7.31 5.02
C LEU A 29 -9.74 8.82 5.19
N SER A 30 -8.79 9.46 4.49
CA SER A 30 -8.64 10.93 4.51
C SER A 30 -9.90 11.67 4.06
N ARG A 31 -10.69 11.03 3.19
CA ARG A 31 -11.98 11.51 2.69
C ARG A 31 -13.18 11.12 3.54
N LEU A 32 -12.99 10.31 4.58
CA LEU A 32 -14.07 9.73 5.40
C LEU A 32 -15.10 8.97 4.57
N SER A 33 -14.66 8.25 3.53
CA SER A 33 -15.57 7.46 2.68
C SER A 33 -16.01 6.18 3.40
N PRO A 34 -17.34 5.95 3.61
CA PRO A 34 -17.84 4.74 4.27
C PRO A 34 -17.39 3.45 3.59
N ARG A 35 -17.39 3.43 2.25
CA ARG A 35 -16.91 2.29 1.46
C ARG A 35 -15.43 2.00 1.71
N SER A 36 -14.59 3.02 1.80
CA SER A 36 -13.16 2.85 2.05
C SER A 36 -12.86 2.45 3.50
N ILE A 37 -13.64 2.95 4.46
CA ILE A 37 -13.61 2.51 5.85
C ILE A 37 -13.95 1.01 5.91
N ALA A 38 -15.05 0.60 5.28
CA ALA A 38 -15.45 -0.81 5.23
C ALA A 38 -14.37 -1.70 4.58
N ALA A 39 -13.83 -1.31 3.43
CA ALA A 39 -12.70 -2.04 2.81
C ALA A 39 -11.56 -2.23 3.80
N THR A 40 -11.10 -1.15 4.44
CA THR A 40 -9.96 -1.18 5.36
C THR A 40 -10.21 -2.06 6.57
N LEU A 41 -11.43 -2.00 7.13
CA LEU A 41 -11.87 -2.87 8.23
C LEU A 41 -12.04 -4.34 7.83
N ILE A 42 -12.14 -4.65 6.53
CA ILE A 42 -12.22 -6.04 6.05
C ILE A 42 -10.82 -6.58 5.71
N PHE A 43 -10.10 -5.91 4.81
CA PHE A 43 -8.86 -6.48 4.28
C PHE A 43 -7.73 -6.50 5.31
N PHE A 44 -7.67 -5.51 6.20
CA PHE A 44 -6.56 -5.37 7.13
C PHE A 44 -6.62 -6.44 8.24
N PRO A 45 -7.77 -6.66 8.92
CA PRO A 45 -7.91 -7.80 9.84
C PRO A 45 -7.77 -9.15 9.15
N THR A 46 -8.27 -9.29 7.90
CA THR A 46 -8.09 -10.52 7.13
C THR A 46 -6.61 -10.82 6.91
N ALA A 47 -5.81 -9.83 6.53
CA ALA A 47 -4.37 -10.00 6.34
C ALA A 47 -3.64 -10.33 7.66
N MET A 48 -4.02 -9.69 8.75
CA MET A 48 -3.49 -10.01 10.09
C MET A 48 -3.83 -11.45 10.49
N LEU A 49 -5.08 -11.87 10.30
CA LEU A 49 -5.53 -13.23 10.62
C LEU A 49 -4.76 -14.28 9.81
N VAL A 50 -4.64 -14.07 8.50
CA VAL A 50 -3.90 -14.98 7.61
C VAL A 50 -2.44 -15.08 8.01
N THR A 51 -1.79 -13.95 8.29
CA THR A 51 -0.39 -13.92 8.75
C THR A 51 -0.21 -14.65 10.07
N ASN A 52 -1.13 -14.48 11.02
CA ASN A 52 -1.09 -15.10 12.34
C ASN A 52 -1.35 -16.62 12.29
N ILE A 53 -2.26 -17.08 11.42
CA ILE A 53 -2.59 -18.50 11.29
C ILE A 53 -1.50 -19.26 10.56
N LEU A 54 -1.02 -18.72 9.43
CA LEU A 54 -0.12 -19.44 8.54
C LEU A 54 1.36 -19.22 8.89
N GLY A 55 1.68 -18.17 9.64
CA GLY A 55 3.06 -17.82 9.95
C GLY A 55 3.90 -17.68 8.68
N THR A 56 3.37 -16.99 7.66
CA THR A 56 3.99 -16.84 6.33
C THR A 56 5.14 -15.84 6.31
N GLY A 57 6.23 -16.17 5.62
CA GLY A 57 7.36 -15.27 5.33
C GLY A 57 8.61 -15.50 6.18
N PRO A 58 9.74 -14.86 5.86
CA PRO A 58 10.95 -14.93 6.68
C PRO A 58 10.70 -14.28 8.06
N PRO A 59 11.47 -14.64 9.10
CA PRO A 59 11.42 -13.93 10.38
C PRO A 59 11.62 -12.43 10.14
N PRO A 60 10.97 -11.56 10.93
CA PRO A 60 11.24 -10.14 10.83
C PRO A 60 12.75 -9.95 10.95
N PRO A 61 13.34 -9.04 10.16
CA PRO A 61 14.74 -8.71 10.35
C PRO A 61 14.97 -8.44 11.84
N PRO A 62 16.16 -8.77 12.41
CA PRO A 62 16.51 -8.25 13.71
C PRO A 62 16.22 -6.75 13.71
N ALA A 63 15.79 -6.18 14.84
CA ALA A 63 15.60 -4.74 15.03
C ALA A 63 16.93 -4.02 14.76
N ALA A 64 17.28 -3.94 13.49
CA ALA A 64 18.59 -3.67 12.96
C ALA A 64 18.32 -2.62 11.91
N VAL A 65 18.25 -1.41 12.47
CA VAL A 65 18.92 -0.25 11.93
C VAL A 65 18.56 -0.10 10.46
N LEU A 66 17.47 0.62 10.18
CA LEU A 66 17.61 1.64 9.13
C LEU A 66 19.01 2.21 9.39
N PRO A 67 20.00 2.10 8.47
CA PRO A 67 21.18 2.94 8.60
C PRO A 67 20.58 4.30 8.95
N PRO A 68 21.01 4.94 10.07
CA PRO A 68 20.37 6.16 10.55
C PRO A 68 20.07 6.91 9.28
N LEU A 69 18.79 7.19 9.01
CA LEU A 69 18.43 7.93 7.81
C LEU A 69 19.27 9.17 8.02
N GLU A 70 20.46 9.20 7.44
CA GLU A 70 21.29 10.35 7.42
C GLU A 70 20.39 11.14 6.51
N ILE A 71 19.58 11.99 7.14
CA ILE A 71 18.87 13.10 6.54
C ILE A 71 20.01 13.98 6.03
N SER A 72 20.71 13.41 5.08
CA SER A 72 21.85 13.91 4.40
C SER A 72 21.21 14.77 3.35
N LEU A 73 21.84 15.91 3.14
CA LEU A 73 21.43 16.84 2.11
C LEU A 73 21.11 16.14 0.77
N PRO A 74 21.82 15.08 0.30
CA PRO A 74 21.44 14.34 -0.89
C PRO A 74 20.11 13.56 -0.79
N VAL A 75 19.78 12.94 0.35
CA VAL A 75 18.50 12.22 0.52
C VAL A 75 17.32 13.19 0.57
N VAL A 76 17.49 14.30 1.30
CA VAL A 76 16.48 15.38 1.32
C VAL A 76 16.37 16.02 -0.06
N ALA A 77 17.48 16.30 -0.74
CA ALA A 77 17.47 16.84 -2.09
C ALA A 77 16.79 15.87 -3.08
N ALA A 78 17.08 14.56 -3.01
CA ALA A 78 16.40 13.54 -3.80
C ALA A 78 14.89 13.50 -3.53
N LEU A 79 14.49 13.72 -2.27
CA LEU A 79 13.09 13.90 -1.87
C LEU A 79 12.48 15.24 -2.28
N GLN A 80 13.25 16.26 -2.65
CA GLN A 80 12.72 17.56 -3.09
C GLN A 80 12.74 17.71 -4.61
N ILE A 81 13.63 17.01 -5.33
CA ILE A 81 13.76 17.15 -6.79
C ILE A 81 12.43 16.89 -7.50
N PRO A 82 11.71 15.77 -7.28
CA PRO A 82 10.43 15.61 -7.96
C PRO A 82 9.36 16.61 -7.49
N PHE A 83 9.41 17.13 -6.25
CA PHE A 83 8.55 18.22 -5.76
C PHE A 83 8.74 19.49 -6.59
N LEU A 84 9.99 19.89 -6.78
CA LEU A 84 10.33 21.04 -7.61
C LEU A 84 9.88 20.81 -9.06
N ILE A 85 10.09 19.61 -9.61
CA ILE A 85 9.67 19.28 -10.99
C ILE A 85 8.16 19.48 -11.17
N TYR A 86 7.31 18.89 -10.33
CA TYR A 86 5.85 19.04 -10.52
C TYR A 86 5.30 20.40 -10.09
N ARG A 87 6.04 21.14 -9.24
CA ARG A 87 5.71 22.52 -8.86
C ARG A 87 5.92 23.49 -10.03
N PHE A 88 7.04 23.37 -10.74
CA PHE A 88 7.44 24.33 -11.77
C PHE A 88 7.06 23.93 -13.20
N VAL A 89 6.80 22.65 -13.47
CA VAL A 89 6.39 22.20 -14.82
C VAL A 89 4.87 22.11 -14.93
N PRO A 90 4.21 22.95 -15.76
CA PRO A 90 2.75 22.97 -15.88
C PRO A 90 2.21 21.92 -16.85
N ASN A 91 2.62 20.66 -16.68
CA ASN A 91 2.19 19.55 -17.51
C ASN A 91 1.63 18.42 -16.64
N ARG A 92 0.37 18.02 -16.88
CA ARG A 92 -0.32 16.96 -16.10
C ARG A 92 0.45 15.65 -16.07
N VAL A 93 1.07 15.24 -17.18
CA VAL A 93 1.82 13.99 -17.28
C VAL A 93 3.12 14.08 -16.48
N VAL A 94 3.87 15.17 -16.60
CA VAL A 94 5.10 15.39 -15.84
C VAL A 94 4.80 15.47 -14.35
N SER A 95 3.74 16.16 -13.95
CA SER A 95 3.32 16.22 -12.55
C SER A 95 2.92 14.85 -12.00
N ALA A 96 2.14 14.07 -12.76
CA ALA A 96 1.75 12.72 -12.36
C ALA A 96 2.96 11.79 -12.18
N PHE A 97 3.91 11.83 -13.13
CA PHE A 97 5.15 11.08 -13.02
C PHE A 97 5.98 11.51 -11.80
N GLY A 98 6.14 12.82 -11.59
CA GLY A 98 6.90 13.36 -10.45
C GLY A 98 6.30 12.97 -9.10
N ILE A 99 4.97 13.03 -8.95
CA ILE A 99 4.26 12.57 -7.74
C ILE A 99 4.43 11.06 -7.56
N GLY A 100 4.33 10.28 -8.64
CA GLY A 100 4.55 8.84 -8.62
C GLY A 100 5.97 8.46 -8.18
N ALA A 101 6.98 9.15 -8.70
CA ALA A 101 8.38 8.98 -8.31
C ALA A 101 8.61 9.36 -6.83
N HIS A 102 7.97 10.43 -6.34
CA HIS A 102 7.97 10.79 -4.93
C HIS A 102 7.39 9.70 -4.04
N PHE A 103 6.22 9.19 -4.41
CA PHE A 103 5.56 8.13 -3.68
C PHE A 103 6.41 6.85 -3.68
N ALA A 104 7.02 6.52 -4.83
CA ALA A 104 7.94 5.39 -4.95
C ALA A 104 9.16 5.51 -4.03
N LEU A 105 9.79 6.69 -4.01
CA LEU A 105 10.92 6.99 -3.13
C LEU A 105 10.52 6.89 -1.65
N GLY A 106 9.34 7.40 -1.29
CA GLY A 106 8.79 7.25 0.06
C GLY A 106 8.58 5.78 0.47
N LEU A 107 8.09 4.94 -0.43
CA LEU A 107 7.93 3.49 -0.21
C LEU A 107 9.29 2.76 -0.03
N ALA A 108 10.30 3.18 -0.78
CA ALA A 108 11.66 2.64 -0.65
C ALA A 108 12.30 3.02 0.69
N LEU A 109 12.25 4.31 1.05
CA LEU A 109 12.86 4.83 2.29
C LEU A 109 12.15 4.33 3.55
N SER A 110 10.83 4.19 3.51
CA SER A 110 10.03 3.69 4.65
C SER A 110 10.19 2.19 4.91
N GLY A 111 10.87 1.45 4.03
CA GLY A 111 11.04 0.01 4.16
C GLY A 111 9.81 -0.81 3.79
N MET A 112 8.72 -0.20 3.29
CA MET A 112 7.52 -0.91 2.83
C MET A 112 7.76 -1.85 1.65
N MET A 113 8.87 -1.67 0.92
CA MET A 113 9.33 -2.63 -0.11
C MET A 113 9.70 -4.00 0.47
N ARG A 114 9.93 -4.11 1.78
CA ARG A 114 10.32 -5.36 2.44
C ARG A 114 9.09 -6.09 2.95
N ALA A 115 8.74 -7.21 2.31
CA ALA A 115 7.65 -8.08 2.76
C ALA A 115 7.77 -8.51 4.23
N SER A 116 9.01 -8.72 4.73
CA SER A 116 9.27 -9.07 6.12
C SER A 116 8.81 -8.00 7.12
N ALA A 117 8.97 -6.71 6.77
CA ALA A 117 8.52 -5.60 7.62
C ALA A 117 6.99 -5.54 7.68
N VAL A 118 6.33 -5.77 6.53
CA VAL A 118 4.87 -5.83 6.42
C VAL A 118 4.29 -6.98 7.24
N LEU A 119 4.87 -8.18 7.10
CA LEU A 119 4.42 -9.36 7.83
C LEU A 119 4.71 -9.25 9.33
N GLY A 120 5.83 -8.64 9.72
CA GLY A 120 6.17 -8.35 11.12
C GLY A 120 5.19 -7.39 11.79
N PHE A 121 4.68 -6.39 11.06
CA PHE A 121 3.64 -5.50 11.55
C PHE A 121 2.28 -6.20 11.66
N MET A 122 1.96 -7.11 10.73
CA MET A 122 0.72 -7.88 10.75
C MET A 122 0.67 -9.00 11.78
N SER A 123 1.83 -9.46 12.26
CA SER A 123 1.94 -10.52 13.27
C SER A 123 1.69 -10.01 14.69
N LEU A 124 0.79 -9.03 14.84
CA LEU A 124 0.30 -8.55 16.13
C LEU A 124 -0.26 -9.75 16.91
N PRO A 125 0.15 -9.98 18.17
CA PRO A 125 -0.34 -11.10 18.96
C PRO A 125 -1.83 -10.91 19.23
N LEU A 126 -2.64 -11.81 18.67
CA LEU A 126 -4.09 -11.83 18.86
C LEU A 126 -4.46 -12.83 19.96
N PRO A 127 -5.34 -12.49 20.92
CA PRO A 127 -5.70 -13.38 22.04
C PRO A 127 -6.25 -14.74 21.60
N PHE A 128 -6.90 -14.77 20.43
CA PHE A 128 -7.55 -15.95 19.86
C PHE A 128 -6.69 -16.72 18.85
N ALA A 129 -5.44 -16.30 18.61
CA ALA A 129 -4.51 -16.97 17.70
C ALA A 129 -3.16 -17.27 18.39
N PRO A 130 -3.14 -18.19 19.38
CA PRO A 130 -1.97 -18.47 20.22
C PRO A 130 -0.81 -19.18 19.47
N PHE A 131 -1.02 -19.55 18.20
CA PHE A 131 -0.04 -20.25 17.39
C PHE A 131 1.02 -19.32 16.78
N ASN A 132 0.81 -18.00 16.83
CA ASN A 132 1.78 -17.05 16.31
C ASN A 132 2.96 -16.88 17.28
N LYS A 133 4.11 -17.44 16.91
CA LYS A 133 5.37 -17.32 17.67
C LYS A 133 6.27 -16.18 17.17
N ARG A 134 5.78 -15.31 16.28
CA ARG A 134 6.59 -14.25 15.69
C ARG A 134 6.60 -13.00 16.59
N PRO A 135 7.77 -12.36 16.75
CA PRO A 135 7.81 -11.05 17.40
C PRO A 135 7.12 -10.03 16.50
N TRP A 136 6.24 -9.23 17.11
CA TRP A 136 5.57 -8.13 16.43
C TRP A 136 6.52 -6.95 16.25
N ASP A 137 6.56 -6.39 15.04
CA ASP A 137 7.38 -5.24 14.68
C ASP A 137 6.49 -4.00 14.42
N PRO A 138 6.50 -2.98 15.30
CA PRO A 138 5.66 -1.78 15.16
C PRO A 138 6.22 -0.77 14.14
N SER A 139 7.36 -1.02 13.47
CA SER A 139 8.04 -0.03 12.62
C SER A 139 7.14 0.58 11.53
N LEU A 140 6.22 -0.21 10.96
CA LEU A 140 5.29 0.29 9.94
C LEU A 140 4.17 1.19 10.48
N LEU A 141 3.94 1.22 11.80
CA LEU A 141 2.96 2.14 12.39
C LEU A 141 3.34 3.59 12.08
N MET A 142 4.63 3.92 12.14
CA MET A 142 5.12 5.25 11.76
C MET A 142 4.76 5.60 10.31
N VAL A 143 4.83 4.63 9.40
CA VAL A 143 4.51 4.83 7.98
C VAL A 143 3.01 5.06 7.80
N VAL A 144 2.17 4.29 8.49
CA VAL A 144 0.70 4.46 8.45
C VAL A 144 0.33 5.84 8.99
N VAL A 145 0.85 6.22 10.15
CA VAL A 145 0.60 7.52 10.79
C VAL A 145 1.13 8.67 9.92
N GLY A 146 2.36 8.55 9.44
CA GLY A 146 3.04 9.56 8.61
C GLY A 146 2.45 9.71 7.21
N ALA A 147 1.83 8.68 6.65
CA ALA A 147 1.10 8.80 5.39
C ALA A 147 -0.34 9.28 5.59
N LEU A 148 -1.04 8.75 6.59
CA LEU A 148 -2.47 8.99 6.77
C LEU A 148 -2.76 10.37 7.38
N ILE A 149 -2.05 10.78 8.43
CA ILE A 149 -2.35 12.04 9.13
C ILE A 149 -2.09 13.26 8.24
N PRO A 150 -0.92 13.44 7.59
CA PRO A 150 -0.71 14.58 6.71
C PRO A 150 -1.68 14.60 5.53
N ASN A 151 -1.98 13.44 4.94
CA ASN A 151 -2.96 13.34 3.85
C ASN A 151 -4.38 13.68 4.33
N PHE A 152 -4.77 13.23 5.54
CA PHE A 152 -6.04 13.58 6.17
C PHE A 152 -6.13 15.09 6.40
N LEU A 153 -5.12 15.71 7.01
CA LEU A 153 -5.10 17.15 7.26
C LEU A 153 -5.11 17.96 5.97
N ALA A 154 -4.25 17.62 4.99
CA ALA A 154 -4.22 18.29 3.70
C ALA A 154 -5.59 18.20 2.99
N PHE A 155 -6.22 17.02 3.00
CA PHE A 155 -7.52 16.85 2.38
C PHE A 155 -8.61 17.65 3.12
N GLN A 156 -8.66 17.55 4.44
CA GLN A 156 -9.69 18.14 5.27
C GLN A 156 -9.57 19.66 5.42
N LEU A 157 -8.37 20.23 5.31
CA LEU A 157 -8.16 21.67 5.49
C LEU A 157 -8.07 22.42 4.16
N GLN A 158 -7.61 21.77 3.09
CA GLN A 158 -7.30 22.44 1.83
C GLN A 158 -8.04 21.81 0.65
N VAL A 159 -7.76 20.54 0.32
CA VAL A 159 -8.20 19.94 -0.95
C VAL A 159 -9.72 19.91 -1.10
N LYS A 160 -10.47 19.59 -0.03
CA LYS A 160 -11.94 19.54 -0.10
C LYS A 160 -12.61 20.89 -0.36
N HIS A 161 -11.90 21.99 -0.11
CA HIS A 161 -12.40 23.36 -0.30
C HIS A 161 -11.97 23.95 -1.65
N GLN A 162 -11.10 23.27 -2.39
CA GLN A 162 -10.69 23.72 -3.72
C GLN A 162 -11.79 23.38 -4.75
N PRO A 163 -12.15 24.31 -5.65
CA PRO A 163 -13.19 24.06 -6.65
C PRO A 163 -12.73 23.11 -7.77
N LYS A 164 -11.42 23.06 -8.05
CA LYS A 164 -10.81 22.20 -9.07
C LYS A 164 -9.37 21.84 -8.68
N PRO A 165 -8.81 20.73 -9.17
CA PRO A 165 -7.40 20.41 -8.96
C PRO A 165 -6.50 21.36 -9.75
N GLU A 166 -5.24 21.51 -9.32
CA GLU A 166 -4.31 22.47 -9.92
C GLU A 166 -3.96 22.18 -11.40
N ARG A 167 -3.99 20.90 -11.80
CA ARG A 167 -3.49 20.41 -13.10
C ARG A 167 -4.53 19.61 -13.90
N ALA A 168 -5.81 19.71 -13.55
CA ALA A 168 -6.91 19.09 -14.29
C ALA A 168 -8.18 19.93 -14.17
N ASP A 169 -9.14 19.72 -15.06
CA ASP A 169 -10.35 20.55 -15.11
C ASP A 169 -11.36 20.17 -14.02
N LYS A 170 -11.31 18.91 -13.55
CA LYS A 170 -12.23 18.39 -12.53
C LYS A 170 -11.56 17.35 -11.64
N PHE A 171 -12.07 17.24 -10.42
CA PHE A 171 -11.70 16.17 -9.50
C PHE A 171 -12.32 14.83 -9.92
N GLU A 172 -11.50 13.80 -10.11
CA GLU A 172 -11.93 12.42 -10.38
C GLU A 172 -12.07 11.64 -9.06
N ILE A 173 -13.01 12.07 -8.23
CA ILE A 173 -13.21 11.51 -6.88
C ILE A 173 -14.23 10.35 -6.93
N PRO A 174 -13.88 9.14 -6.45
CA PRO A 174 -14.85 8.03 -6.36
C PRO A 174 -16.08 8.39 -5.55
N THR A 175 -17.28 8.27 -6.15
CA THR A 175 -18.58 8.62 -5.54
C THR A 175 -19.39 7.43 -5.04
N ARG A 176 -19.00 6.20 -5.40
CA ARG A 176 -19.67 4.97 -4.95
C ARG A 176 -19.62 4.79 -3.44
N ARG A 177 -20.74 4.35 -2.88
CA ARG A 177 -20.92 4.06 -1.44
C ARG A 177 -21.51 2.68 -1.16
N ASP A 178 -21.91 1.97 -2.20
CA ASP A 178 -22.37 0.59 -2.19
C ASP A 178 -21.29 -0.34 -1.62
N ILE A 179 -21.72 -1.18 -0.68
CA ILE A 179 -20.96 -2.29 -0.12
C ILE A 179 -21.75 -3.53 -0.52
N ASP A 180 -21.40 -4.10 -1.68
CA ASP A 180 -22.01 -5.32 -2.19
C ASP A 180 -21.19 -6.56 -1.82
N ALA A 181 -21.76 -7.75 -1.99
CA ALA A 181 -21.06 -9.00 -1.70
C ALA A 181 -19.77 -9.14 -2.55
N LYS A 182 -19.81 -8.66 -3.80
CA LYS A 182 -18.67 -8.65 -4.72
C LYS A 182 -17.49 -7.85 -4.17
N PHE A 183 -17.76 -6.66 -3.62
CA PHE A 183 -16.78 -5.82 -2.94
C PHE A 183 -16.22 -6.47 -1.68
N VAL A 184 -17.08 -7.06 -0.83
CA VAL A 184 -16.65 -7.73 0.40
C VAL A 184 -15.74 -8.91 0.09
N VAL A 185 -16.12 -9.76 -0.87
CA VAL A 185 -15.28 -10.87 -1.35
C VAL A 185 -13.95 -10.34 -1.89
N GLY A 186 -13.97 -9.25 -2.67
CA GLY A 186 -12.76 -8.60 -3.15
C GLY A 186 -11.81 -8.15 -2.03
N ALA A 187 -12.36 -7.49 -1.00
CA ALA A 187 -11.57 -7.04 0.15
C ALA A 187 -10.98 -8.22 0.94
N ILE A 188 -11.74 -9.31 1.11
CA ILE A 188 -11.24 -10.53 1.76
C ILE A 188 -10.11 -11.15 0.92
N LEU A 189 -10.31 -11.37 -0.38
CA LEU A 189 -9.29 -11.95 -1.26
C LEU A 189 -8.01 -11.11 -1.29
N PHE A 190 -8.15 -9.78 -1.33
CA PHE A 190 -7.03 -8.87 -1.21
C PHE A 190 -6.29 -9.04 0.12
N GLY A 191 -7.03 -9.09 1.24
CA GLY A 191 -6.47 -9.32 2.57
C GLY A 191 -5.73 -10.66 2.66
N VAL A 192 -6.29 -11.74 2.11
CA VAL A 192 -5.65 -13.06 2.07
C VAL A 192 -4.35 -13.01 1.27
N GLY A 193 -4.39 -12.50 0.03
CA GLY A 193 -3.19 -12.39 -0.80
C GLY A 193 -2.11 -11.53 -0.16
N TRP A 194 -2.51 -10.41 0.45
CA TRP A 194 -1.59 -9.50 1.13
C TRP A 194 -0.97 -10.14 2.39
N GLY A 195 -1.74 -10.85 3.21
CA GLY A 195 -1.21 -11.57 4.39
C GLY A 195 -0.35 -12.80 4.02
N LEU A 196 -0.58 -13.40 2.85
CA LEU A 196 0.24 -14.53 2.38
C LEU A 196 1.66 -14.10 1.97
N SER A 197 1.80 -12.99 1.25
CA SER A 197 3.10 -12.56 0.71
C SER A 197 3.71 -11.36 1.41
N GLY A 198 2.94 -10.56 2.16
CA GLY A 198 3.39 -9.27 2.68
C GLY A 198 3.56 -8.20 1.61
N ILE A 199 3.13 -8.45 0.37
CA ILE A 199 3.34 -7.55 -0.77
C ILE A 199 2.03 -6.84 -1.12
N CYS A 200 2.04 -5.51 -1.04
CA CYS A 200 0.98 -4.64 -1.56
C CYS A 200 1.24 -4.28 -3.04
N PRO A 201 0.23 -3.86 -3.82
CA PRO A 201 0.40 -3.36 -5.20
C PRO A 201 1.50 -2.31 -5.41
N GLY A 202 1.59 -1.29 -4.54
CA GLY A 202 2.61 -0.24 -4.67
C GLY A 202 4.04 -0.80 -4.50
N PRO A 203 4.38 -1.35 -3.32
CA PRO A 203 5.66 -2.04 -3.10
C PRO A 203 5.94 -3.18 -4.09
N GLY A 204 4.92 -3.93 -4.51
CA GLY A 204 5.02 -5.02 -5.49
C GLY A 204 5.46 -4.52 -6.86
N LEU A 205 4.93 -3.38 -7.31
CA LEU A 205 5.37 -2.75 -8.56
C LEU A 205 6.83 -2.28 -8.48
N LEU A 206 7.24 -1.71 -7.34
CA LEU A 206 8.62 -1.25 -7.15
C LEU A 206 9.62 -2.39 -7.03
N THR A 207 9.26 -3.44 -6.30
CA THR A 207 10.12 -4.62 -6.14
C THR A 207 10.26 -5.38 -7.46
N PHE A 208 9.19 -5.44 -8.28
CA PHE A 208 9.28 -5.95 -9.65
C PHE A 208 10.14 -5.05 -10.54
N ALA A 209 10.03 -3.72 -10.44
CA ALA A 209 10.87 -2.80 -11.20
C ALA A 209 12.35 -2.90 -10.82
N ALA A 210 12.65 -3.19 -9.56
CA ALA A 210 14.02 -3.38 -9.05
C ALA A 210 14.62 -4.74 -9.42
N ASP A 211 13.81 -5.80 -9.46
CA ASP A 211 14.22 -7.14 -9.88
C ASP A 211 13.15 -7.81 -10.76
N PRO A 212 13.13 -7.49 -12.07
CA PRO A 212 12.12 -8.01 -13.01
C PRO A 212 12.28 -9.50 -13.30
N LEU A 213 13.50 -10.03 -13.19
CA LEU A 213 13.83 -11.43 -13.49
C LEU A 213 13.71 -12.34 -12.26
N GLY A 214 13.54 -11.76 -11.06
CA GLY A 214 13.30 -12.49 -9.83
C GLY A 214 12.05 -13.37 -9.93
N ALA A 215 12.22 -14.69 -9.72
CA ALA A 215 11.12 -15.64 -9.84
C ALA A 215 9.96 -15.36 -8.85
N ALA A 216 10.26 -14.79 -7.68
CA ALA A 216 9.25 -14.44 -6.68
C ALA A 216 8.52 -13.14 -7.02
N THR A 217 9.23 -12.08 -7.43
CA THR A 217 8.69 -10.77 -7.80
C THR A 217 7.96 -10.83 -9.14
N GLY A 218 8.59 -11.40 -10.16
CA GLY A 218 7.99 -11.66 -11.47
C GLY A 218 6.78 -12.59 -11.38
N GLY A 219 6.87 -13.66 -10.59
CA GLY A 219 5.75 -14.56 -10.33
C GLY A 219 4.57 -13.86 -9.65
N TRP A 220 4.84 -13.03 -8.63
CA TRP A 220 3.80 -12.24 -7.95
C TRP A 220 3.15 -11.23 -8.90
N MET A 221 3.95 -10.53 -9.71
CA MET A 221 3.45 -9.55 -10.68
C MET A 221 2.59 -10.21 -11.77
N ALA A 222 3.06 -11.31 -12.34
CA ALA A 222 2.30 -12.09 -13.32
C ALA A 222 0.97 -12.56 -12.72
N GLY A 223 0.99 -13.08 -11.48
CA GLY A 223 -0.22 -13.44 -10.74
C GLY A 223 -1.18 -12.26 -10.61
N MET A 224 -0.69 -11.09 -10.15
CA MET A 224 -1.50 -9.89 -9.98
C MET A 224 -2.16 -9.41 -11.28
N VAL A 225 -1.41 -9.39 -12.37
CA VAL A 225 -1.93 -9.00 -13.69
C VAL A 225 -3.00 -9.99 -14.16
N LEU A 226 -2.72 -11.29 -14.11
CA LEU A 226 -3.67 -12.33 -14.51
C LEU A 226 -4.94 -12.29 -13.65
N GLY A 227 -4.79 -12.19 -12.33
CA GLY A 227 -5.92 -12.07 -11.40
C GLY A 227 -6.80 -10.85 -11.69
N GLY A 228 -6.18 -9.72 -12.06
CA GLY A 228 -6.90 -8.52 -12.45
C GLY A 228 -7.58 -8.59 -13.83
N GLN A 229 -7.30 -9.60 -14.65
CA GLN A 229 -7.96 -9.82 -15.94
C GLN A 229 -9.11 -10.83 -15.86
N LEU A 230 -9.16 -11.64 -14.79
CA LEU A 230 -10.19 -12.68 -14.62
C LEU A 230 -11.57 -12.11 -14.23
N VAL A 231 -11.65 -10.86 -13.77
CA VAL A 231 -12.88 -10.25 -13.22
C VAL A 231 -13.02 -8.78 -13.57
#